data_AF-A0A7J4AVG6-F1
#
_entry.id   AF-A0A7J4AVG6-F1
#
_cell.length_a   1.000
_cell.length_b   1.000
_cell.length_c   1.000
_cell.angle_alpha   90.00
_cell.angle_beta   90.00
_cell.angle_gamma   90.00
#
_symmetry.space_group_name_H-M   'P 1'
#
loop_
_entity.id
_entity.type
_entity.pdbx_description
1 polymer ?
#
loop_
_entity_poly.entity_id
_entity_poly.type
_entity_poly.pdbx_seq_one_letter_code
_entity_poly.pdbx_strand_id
1 'polypeptide(L)'
;MYVCKYMVPKGRWKHGAKRRGKPSFVWGRTVTLKRENAPAELKETALKACEVVGHGLYGVDIKEFDGNYVVVEVNDNPSIYAGNEDLRNKDIYERIIAYLVN
;
A
#
# COMPACT_ATOMS: atom_id res chain seq x y z
N MET A 1 0.27 -5.69 8.07
CA MET A 1 1.67 -5.23 8.02
C MET A 1 1.81 -3.71 8.06
N TYR A 2 1.13 -2.97 7.20
CA TYR A 2 1.03 -1.49 7.23
C TYR A 2 -0.18 -1.06 6.40
N VAL A 3 -0.50 0.24 6.41
CA VAL A 3 -1.51 0.85 5.54
C VAL A 3 -1.07 2.27 5.19
N CYS A 4 -1.17 2.62 3.91
CA CYS A 4 -0.85 3.95 3.43
C CYS A 4 -1.77 4.36 2.27
N LYS A 5 -1.92 5.66 2.07
CA LYS A 5 -2.61 6.27 0.94
C LYS A 5 -1.58 6.93 0.04
N TYR A 6 -1.46 6.42 -1.17
CA TYR A 6 -0.73 7.09 -2.24
C TYR A 6 -1.62 8.17 -2.85
N MET A 7 -1.23 9.43 -2.64
CA MET A 7 -1.88 10.55 -3.33
C MET A 7 -1.57 10.46 -4.82
N VAL A 8 -2.52 10.85 -5.67
CA VAL A 8 -2.33 10.85 -7.12
C VAL A 8 -2.21 12.29 -7.61
N PRO A 9 -1.16 12.66 -8.36
CA PRO A 9 -1.04 14.01 -8.92
C PRO A 9 -2.26 14.37 -9.77
N LYS A 10 -2.67 15.65 -9.75
CA LYS A 10 -3.87 16.12 -10.48
C LYS A 10 -3.82 15.73 -11.96
N GLY A 11 -4.92 15.12 -12.43
CA GLY A 11 -5.07 14.68 -13.82
C GLY A 11 -4.15 13.52 -14.20
N ARG A 12 -3.78 12.66 -13.23
CA ARG A 12 -3.04 11.42 -13.45
C ARG A 12 -3.82 10.25 -12.87
N TRP A 13 -3.50 9.06 -13.36
CA TRP A 13 -4.08 7.79 -12.87
C TRP A 13 -3.14 7.05 -11.92
N LYS A 14 -1.83 7.21 -12.12
CA LYS A 14 -0.78 6.58 -11.30
C LYS A 14 -0.22 7.56 -10.28
N HIS A 15 0.16 7.06 -9.11
CA HIS A 15 0.77 7.87 -8.05
C HIS A 15 2.16 8.42 -8.45
N GLY A 16 2.85 7.72 -9.37
CA GLY A 16 4.03 8.22 -10.09
C GLY A 16 3.69 8.50 -11.55
N ALA A 17 4.02 9.68 -12.06
CA ALA A 17 3.81 10.03 -13.46
C ALA A 17 5.01 10.75 -14.07
N LYS A 18 5.51 10.23 -15.20
CA LYS A 18 6.52 10.91 -16.03
C LYS A 18 5.87 12.11 -16.73
N ARG A 19 6.53 13.27 -16.69
CA ARG A 19 6.09 14.43 -17.47
C ARG A 19 6.51 14.28 -18.93
N ARG A 20 5.57 14.43 -19.87
CA ARG A 20 5.85 14.34 -21.31
C ARG A 20 6.98 15.30 -21.68
N GLY A 21 8.00 14.78 -22.36
CA GLY A 21 9.16 15.57 -22.79
C GLY A 21 10.12 15.99 -21.68
N LYS A 22 9.98 15.49 -20.44
CA LYS A 22 10.91 15.76 -19.34
C LYS A 22 11.48 14.46 -18.75
N PRO A 23 12.73 14.46 -18.26
CA PRO A 23 13.29 13.31 -17.57
C PRO A 23 12.69 13.13 -16.16
N SER A 24 12.02 14.16 -15.62
CA SER A 24 11.51 14.14 -14.25
C SER A 24 10.19 13.36 -14.09
N PHE A 25 10.12 12.64 -12.98
CA PHE A 25 8.91 12.04 -12.44
C PHE A 25 8.27 12.96 -11.40
N VAL A 26 6.94 12.97 -11.36
CA VAL A 26 6.19 13.53 -10.24
C VAL A 26 5.61 12.37 -9.46
N TRP A 27 5.96 12.32 -8.18
CA TRP A 27 5.40 11.39 -7.22
C TRP A 27 4.36 12.11 -6.37
N GLY A 28 3.23 11.45 -6.15
CA GLY A 28 2.29 11.88 -5.13
C GLY A 28 2.82 11.55 -3.74
N ARG A 29 2.36 12.32 -2.75
CA ARG A 29 2.72 12.10 -1.35
C ARG A 29 2.20 10.75 -0.86
N THR A 30 3.03 10.02 -0.12
CA THR A 30 2.59 8.86 0.67
C THR A 30 2.09 9.34 2.03
N VAL A 31 0.86 8.95 2.39
CA VAL A 31 0.26 9.27 3.69
C VAL A 31 0.05 7.97 4.45
N THR A 32 0.82 7.75 5.50
CA THR A 32 0.76 6.51 6.28
C THR A 32 -0.25 6.63 7.40
N LEU A 33 -1.05 5.59 7.58
CA LEU A 33 -2.01 5.44 8.67
C LEU A 33 -1.46 4.47 9.71
N LYS A 34 -1.85 4.63 10.97
CA LYS A 34 -1.70 3.55 11.95
C LYS A 34 -2.63 2.40 11.57
N ARG A 35 -2.20 1.15 11.76
CA ARG A 35 -2.99 -0.03 11.37
C ARG A 35 -4.38 -0.05 12.01
N GLU A 36 -4.47 0.35 13.27
CA GLU A 36 -5.74 0.42 14.01
C GLU A 36 -6.74 1.43 13.44
N ASN A 37 -6.27 2.40 12.64
CA ASN A 37 -7.11 3.42 12.03
C ASN A 37 -7.55 3.06 10.60
N ALA A 38 -7.18 1.89 10.09
CA ALA A 38 -7.62 1.45 8.77
C ALA A 38 -9.15 1.21 8.78
N PRO A 39 -9.91 1.72 7.78
CA PRO A 39 -11.31 1.37 7.62
C PRO A 39 -11.51 -0.15 7.61
N ALA A 40 -12.56 -0.62 8.30
CA ALA A 40 -12.80 -2.05 8.46
C ALA A 40 -12.99 -2.76 7.11
N GLU A 41 -13.79 -2.17 6.22
CA GLU A 41 -14.07 -2.70 4.89
C GLU A 41 -12.82 -2.71 4.00
N LEU A 42 -11.95 -1.70 4.10
CA LEU A 42 -10.65 -1.69 3.40
C LEU A 42 -9.80 -2.89 3.85
N LYS A 43 -9.72 -3.12 5.16
CA LYS A 43 -8.93 -4.22 5.74
C LYS A 43 -9.48 -5.58 5.32
N GLU A 44 -10.80 -5.75 5.38
CA GLU A 44 -11.47 -6.98 4.95
C GLU A 44 -11.23 -7.27 3.47
N THR A 45 -11.39 -6.26 2.62
CA THR A 45 -11.16 -6.35 1.17
C THR A 45 -9.71 -6.74 0.86
N ALA A 46 -8.74 -6.11 1.53
CA ALA A 46 -7.32 -6.43 1.36
C ALA A 46 -6.97 -7.86 1.80
N LEU A 47 -7.49 -8.31 2.95
CA LEU A 47 -7.20 -9.65 3.46
C LEU A 47 -7.80 -10.74 2.56
N LYS A 48 -9.05 -10.58 2.13
CA LYS A 48 -9.70 -11.50 1.18
C LYS A 48 -8.92 -11.62 -0.13
N ALA A 49 -8.37 -10.51 -0.64
CA ALA A 49 -7.54 -10.52 -1.84
C ALA A 49 -6.25 -11.33 -1.66
N CYS A 50 -5.58 -11.17 -0.51
CA CYS A 50 -4.36 -11.93 -0.20
C CYS A 50 -4.62 -13.42 0.06
N GLU A 51 -5.74 -13.77 0.68
CA GLU A 51 -6.10 -15.16 1.02
C GLU A 51 -6.11 -16.09 -0.20
N VAL A 52 -6.48 -15.57 -1.38
CA VAL A 52 -6.48 -16.33 -2.64
C VAL A 52 -5.07 -16.75 -3.05
N VAL A 53 -4.04 -15.98 -2.69
CA VAL A 53 -2.64 -16.27 -3.04
C VAL A 53 -2.01 -17.24 -2.04
N GLY A 54 -2.32 -17.07 -0.75
CA GLY A 54 -1.84 -17.93 0.34
C GLY A 54 -1.07 -17.15 1.41
N HIS A 55 -0.18 -17.87 2.11
CA HIS A 55 0.61 -17.29 3.20
C HIS A 55 1.92 -16.68 2.68
N GLY A 56 2.13 -15.40 2.97
CA GLY A 56 3.32 -14.66 2.54
C GLY A 56 3.22 -13.17 2.85
N LEU A 57 4.21 -12.41 2.38
CA LEU A 57 4.22 -10.96 2.45
C LEU A 57 3.70 -10.39 1.14
N TYR A 58 2.43 -9.98 1.14
CA TYR A 58 1.78 -9.38 -0.02
C TYR A 58 1.38 -7.93 0.23
N GLY A 59 1.48 -7.10 -0.80
CA GLY A 59 0.82 -5.80 -0.87
C GLY A 59 -0.43 -5.88 -1.73
N VAL A 60 -1.45 -5.11 -1.37
CA VAL A 60 -2.68 -5.00 -2.15
C VAL A 60 -2.96 -3.54 -2.44
N ASP A 61 -3.01 -3.20 -3.72
CA ASP A 61 -3.40 -1.88 -4.18
C ASP A 61 -4.92 -1.82 -4.32
N ILE A 62 -5.53 -0.88 -3.60
CA ILE A 62 -6.98 -0.68 -3.57
C ILE A 62 -7.30 0.74 -3.99
N LYS A 63 -8.38 0.90 -4.76
CA LYS A 63 -9.00 2.21 -5.02
C LYS A 63 -10.31 2.34 -4.27
N GLU A 64 -10.46 3.50 -3.65
CA GLU A 64 -11.67 3.95 -2.98
C GLU A 64 -12.46 4.81 -3.96
N PHE A 65 -13.73 4.48 -4.19
CA PHE A 65 -14.68 5.31 -4.94
C PHE A 65 -16.05 5.23 -4.27
N ASP A 66 -16.69 6.37 -4.03
CA ASP A 66 -18.03 6.46 -3.43
C ASP A 66 -18.21 5.58 -2.18
N GLY A 67 -17.17 5.49 -1.33
CA GLY A 67 -17.16 4.68 -0.11
C GLY A 67 -16.87 3.18 -0.32
N ASN A 68 -16.80 2.70 -1.57
CA ASN A 68 -16.49 1.31 -1.90
C ASN A 68 -14.98 1.12 -2.11
N TYR A 69 -14.49 -0.08 -1.81
CA TYR A 69 -13.10 -0.48 -2.01
C TYR A 69 -12.98 -1.55 -3.09
N VAL A 70 -12.19 -1.27 -4.14
CA VAL A 70 -11.93 -2.22 -5.22
C VAL A 70 -10.45 -2.52 -5.36
N VAL A 71 -10.13 -3.81 -5.38
CA VAL A 71 -8.78 -4.35 -5.58
C VAL A 71 -8.34 -4.08 -7.02
N VAL A 72 -7.13 -3.55 -7.17
CA VAL A 72 -6.50 -3.31 -8.47
C VAL A 72 -5.39 -4.33 -8.73
N GLU A 73 -4.58 -4.61 -7.71
CA GLU A 73 -3.41 -5.48 -7.83
C GLU A 73 -3.08 -6.13 -6.48
N VAL A 74 -2.59 -7.36 -6.52
CA VAL A 74 -1.91 -8.03 -5.40
C VAL A 74 -0.47 -8.27 -5.85
N ASN A 75 0.51 -7.82 -5.06
CA ASN A 75 1.94 -7.98 -5.33
C ASN A 75 2.62 -8.82 -4.24
N ASP A 76 3.59 -9.63 -4.64
CA ASP A 76 4.42 -10.49 -3.78
C ASP A 76 5.68 -9.79 -3.25
N ASN A 77 5.97 -8.59 -3.74
CA ASN A 77 7.08 -7.76 -3.33
C ASN A 77 6.62 -6.32 -3.04
N PRO A 78 5.87 -6.10 -1.94
CA PRO A 78 5.40 -4.77 -1.58
C PRO A 78 6.57 -3.84 -1.25
N SER A 79 6.46 -2.59 -1.70
CA SER A 79 7.40 -1.54 -1.34
C SER A 79 7.23 -1.13 0.13
N ILE A 80 8.33 -1.08 0.88
CA ILE A 80 8.38 -0.57 2.25
C ILE A 80 9.54 0.42 2.32
N TYR A 81 9.28 1.70 2.04
CA TYR A 81 10.31 2.73 2.09
C TYR A 81 10.35 3.41 3.46
N ALA A 82 11.56 3.57 3.99
CA ALA A 82 11.81 4.24 5.26
C ALA A 82 11.27 5.68 5.26
N GLY A 83 10.48 6.02 6.28
CA GLY A 83 9.84 7.33 6.44
C GLY A 83 8.60 7.53 5.56
N ASN A 84 8.23 6.55 4.73
CA ASN A 84 7.01 6.56 3.93
C ASN A 84 6.05 5.48 4.48
N GLU A 85 5.94 4.31 3.83
CA GLU A 85 5.00 3.24 4.21
C GLU A 85 5.17 2.77 5.65
N ASP A 86 6.40 2.75 6.16
CA ASP A 86 6.73 2.30 7.52
C ASP A 86 6.55 3.39 8.59
N LEU A 87 6.30 4.65 8.21
CA LEU A 87 6.44 5.82 9.08
C LEU A 87 5.70 5.70 10.41
N ARG A 88 4.48 5.13 10.38
CA ARG A 88 3.62 4.94 11.56
C ARG A 88 3.61 3.50 12.08
N ASN A 89 4.35 2.59 11.46
CA ASN A 89 4.21 1.14 11.59
C ASN A 89 5.59 0.45 11.59
N LYS A 90 6.57 1.01 12.32
CA LYS A 90 7.97 0.59 12.29
C LYS A 90 8.23 -0.84 12.78
N ASP A 91 7.34 -1.39 13.61
CA ASP A 91 7.33 -2.80 14.03
C ASP A 91 7.08 -3.78 12.86
N ILE A 92 6.85 -3.28 11.64
CA ILE A 92 6.75 -4.13 10.44
C ILE A 92 7.98 -5.01 10.24
N TYR A 93 9.19 -4.49 10.47
CA TYR A 93 10.43 -5.24 10.25
C TYR A 93 10.56 -6.40 11.24
N GLU A 94 10.26 -6.15 12.52
CA GLU A 94 10.23 -7.19 13.56
C GLU A 94 9.23 -8.28 13.22
N ARG A 95 8.03 -7.92 12.73
CA ARG A 95 7.01 -8.87 12.30
C ARG A 95 7.43 -9.70 11.10
N ILE A 96 8.09 -9.10 10.11
CA ILE A 96 8.62 -9.82 8.94
C ILE A 96 9.69 -10.81 9.39
N ILE A 97 10.66 -10.36 10.20
CA ILE A 97 11.73 -11.22 10.71
C ILE A 97 11.14 -12.36 11.53
N ALA A 98 10.22 -12.07 12.46
CA ALA A 98 9.55 -13.08 13.26
C ALA A 98 8.82 -14.13 12.39
N TYR A 99 8.21 -13.74 11.28
CA TYR A 99 7.59 -14.69 10.35
C TYR A 99 8.63 -15.58 9.64
N LEU A 100 9.79 -15.04 9.27
CA LEU A 100 10.81 -15.77 8.51
C LEU A 100 11.67 -16.73 9.36
N VAL A 101 11.75 -16.50 10.66
CA VAL A 101 12.55 -17.33 11.59
C VAL A 101 11.74 -18.43 12.28
N ASN A 102 10.43 -18.46 12.05
CA ASN A 102 9.52 -19.53 12.49
C ASN A 102 9.23 -20.47 11.32
#